data_AF-A0A7K0QQ51-F1
#
_entry.id   AF-A0A7K0QQ51-F1
#
_cell.length_a   1.000
_cell.length_b   1.000
_cell.length_c   1.000
_cell.angle_alpha   90.00
_cell.angle_beta   90.00
_cell.angle_gamma   90.00
#
_symmetry.space_group_name_H-M   'P 1'
#
loop_
_entity.id
_entity.type
_entity.pdbx_description
1 polymer ?
#
loop_
_entity_poly.entity_id
_entity_poly.type
_entity_poly.pdbx_seq_one_letter_code
_entity_poly.pdbx_strand_id
1 'polypeptide(L)'
;MYDRLTPLFRSVTDAALVPSTDGTGYFKSAAILQENDPSFIVSQTVSGRVGGKTVSARIKRDAYGVPFVFSGSDAGAIFAAGYVVATDQALLLTQARFNGRAALIDMPGVSAIRLVLGLYSYTPNARIVAAAARLQTKNILAQGARGKQLLRDIDTYIAGINKRLKEASPSVAKFTRTDIYALNAIKAQFLGEGGGNETQNALFLSQLRTTLGATRGDGAFKDLQARDDPEASVTTTKAFPAQTAVSVTSPKGMVRLRAGSFRSASVTLPGSSGLRALQDPNPTGPRQLASNILIVSGSRSATGTPVFVGGPQIGYNYPGLTLEM
;
A
#
# COMPACT_ATOMS: atom_id res chain seq x y z
N MET A 1 17.80 12.25 -6.13
CA MET A 1 17.52 12.60 -7.55
C MET A 1 16.04 12.87 -7.77
N TYR A 2 15.15 11.89 -7.56
CA TYR A 2 13.72 12.03 -7.87
C TYR A 2 13.06 13.27 -7.25
N ASP A 3 13.21 13.53 -5.94
CA ASP A 3 12.56 14.69 -5.30
C ASP A 3 13.00 16.06 -5.87
N ARG A 4 14.22 16.15 -6.42
CA ARG A 4 14.73 17.37 -7.07
C ARG A 4 14.17 17.53 -8.49
N LEU A 5 13.92 16.41 -9.17
CA LEU A 5 13.42 16.40 -10.55
C LEU A 5 11.89 16.51 -10.60
N THR A 6 11.18 16.02 -9.57
CA THR A 6 9.71 16.01 -9.51
C THR A 6 9.08 17.38 -9.80
N PRO A 7 9.57 18.52 -9.23
CA PRO A 7 8.99 19.84 -9.53
C PRO A 7 9.22 20.31 -10.97
N LEU A 8 10.21 19.74 -11.69
CA LEU A 8 10.58 20.17 -13.04
C LEU A 8 9.70 19.53 -14.11
N PHE A 9 8.96 18.46 -13.80
CA PHE A 9 8.13 17.71 -14.75
C PHE A 9 8.89 17.38 -16.06
N ARG A 10 8.49 18.01 -17.18
CA ARG A 10 9.09 17.81 -18.51
C ARG A 10 10.31 18.71 -18.76
N SER A 11 10.62 19.61 -17.85
CA SER A 11 11.71 20.59 -17.94
C SER A 11 13.00 20.10 -17.25
N VAL A 12 13.19 18.78 -17.16
CA VAL A 12 14.44 18.18 -16.69
C VAL A 12 15.49 18.34 -17.79
N THR A 13 16.52 19.13 -17.52
CA THR A 13 17.69 19.31 -18.39
C THR A 13 18.91 18.61 -17.79
N ASP A 14 19.98 18.44 -18.56
CA ASP A 14 21.24 17.86 -18.06
C ASP A 14 21.79 18.63 -16.85
N ALA A 15 21.56 19.94 -16.78
CA ALA A 15 21.95 20.77 -15.64
C ALA A 15 21.17 20.42 -14.34
N ALA A 16 19.98 19.83 -14.45
CA ALA A 16 19.20 19.34 -13.30
C ALA A 16 19.66 17.95 -12.83
N LEU A 17 20.38 17.22 -13.67
CA LEU A 17 20.96 15.92 -13.36
C LEU A 17 22.30 16.14 -12.65
N VAL A 18 22.27 16.17 -11.32
CA VAL A 18 23.48 16.24 -10.48
C VAL A 18 23.74 14.86 -9.88
N PRO A 19 24.97 14.31 -10.00
CA PRO A 19 25.32 13.05 -9.37
C PRO A 19 25.10 13.08 -7.85
N SER A 20 24.67 11.93 -7.33
CA SER A 20 24.64 11.55 -5.94
C SER A 20 25.98 11.85 -5.24
N THR A 21 25.89 12.35 -4.01
CA THR A 21 27.06 12.70 -3.20
C THR A 21 27.84 11.48 -2.71
N ASP A 22 27.28 10.28 -2.83
CA ASP A 22 27.95 9.01 -2.50
C ASP A 22 28.79 8.44 -3.67
N GLY A 23 28.87 9.16 -4.80
CA GLY A 23 29.63 8.75 -5.97
C GLY A 23 28.92 7.72 -6.88
N THR A 24 27.68 7.32 -6.59
CA THR A 24 26.94 6.30 -7.37
C THR A 24 26.23 6.84 -8.61
N GLY A 25 26.79 7.87 -9.24
CA GLY A 25 26.21 8.51 -10.42
C GLY A 25 24.93 9.25 -10.05
N TYR A 26 23.84 9.13 -10.81
CA TYR A 26 22.63 9.91 -10.55
C TYR A 26 21.67 9.31 -9.52
N PHE A 27 21.86 8.05 -9.13
CA PHE A 27 21.02 7.38 -8.16
C PHE A 27 21.74 7.25 -6.82
N LYS A 28 21.00 6.98 -5.75
CA LYS A 28 21.59 6.51 -4.48
C LYS A 28 21.93 5.03 -4.63
N SER A 29 23.02 4.56 -4.00
CA SER A 29 23.28 3.13 -3.87
C SER A 29 22.13 2.38 -3.19
N ALA A 30 21.68 1.28 -3.77
CA ALA A 30 20.75 0.34 -3.14
C ALA A 30 21.48 -0.78 -2.35
N ALA A 31 22.81 -0.65 -2.16
CA ALA A 31 23.59 -1.64 -1.44
C ALA A 31 23.21 -1.68 0.04
N ILE A 32 23.09 -2.90 0.58
CA ILE A 32 22.96 -3.10 2.03
C ILE A 32 24.33 -2.91 2.66
N LEU A 33 24.50 -1.80 3.39
CA LEU A 33 25.75 -1.44 4.04
C LEU A 33 26.02 -2.33 5.26
N GLN A 34 27.29 -2.67 5.47
CA GLN A 34 27.74 -3.40 6.66
C GLN A 34 27.68 -2.49 7.90
N GLU A 35 27.51 -3.06 9.09
CA GLU A 35 27.35 -2.26 10.31
C GLU A 35 28.52 -1.29 10.56
N ASN A 36 29.75 -1.66 10.20
CA ASN A 36 30.95 -0.84 10.39
C ASN A 36 31.23 0.14 9.23
N ASP A 37 30.30 0.30 8.28
CA ASP A 37 30.49 1.20 7.14
C ASP A 37 30.69 2.65 7.61
N PRO A 38 31.76 3.35 7.16
CA PRO A 38 32.07 4.70 7.60
C PRO A 38 31.14 5.77 7.01
N SER A 39 30.30 5.44 6.02
CA SER A 39 29.37 6.39 5.39
C SER A 39 28.15 6.73 6.26
N PHE A 40 27.94 6.00 7.36
CA PHE A 40 26.88 6.31 8.30
C PHE A 40 27.16 7.61 9.06
N ILE A 41 26.21 8.54 9.00
CA ILE A 41 26.30 9.87 9.64
C ILE A 41 25.62 9.91 11.02
N VAL A 42 24.78 8.92 11.32
CA VAL A 42 24.10 8.78 12.62
C VAL A 42 24.22 7.34 13.09
N SER A 43 24.44 7.14 14.38
CA SER A 43 24.39 5.83 15.04
C SER A 43 23.77 5.98 16.42
N GLN A 44 22.66 5.26 16.66
CA GLN A 44 21.97 5.24 17.95
C GLN A 44 21.61 3.82 18.35
N THR A 45 21.70 3.52 19.65
CA THR A 45 21.19 2.27 20.21
C THR A 45 19.83 2.54 20.83
N VAL A 46 18.82 1.76 20.45
CA VAL A 46 17.48 1.82 21.05
C VAL A 46 17.16 0.52 21.76
N SER A 47 16.55 0.63 22.93
CA SER A 47 16.13 -0.53 23.71
C SER A 47 14.76 -0.34 24.36
N GLY A 48 14.08 -1.45 24.61
CA GLY A 48 12.76 -1.47 25.24
C GLY A 48 12.48 -2.79 25.95
N ARG A 49 11.30 -2.89 26.57
CA ARG A 49 10.80 -4.14 27.15
C ARG A 49 9.60 -4.65 26.36
N VAL A 50 9.67 -5.90 25.92
CA VAL A 50 8.60 -6.59 25.21
C VAL A 50 8.44 -7.99 25.82
N GLY A 51 7.22 -8.33 26.27
CA GLY A 51 6.95 -9.64 26.88
C GLY A 51 7.85 -9.97 28.08
N GLY A 52 8.23 -8.97 28.87
CA GLY A 52 9.12 -9.15 30.04
C GLY A 52 10.61 -9.27 29.69
N LYS A 53 10.99 -9.27 28.41
CA LYS A 53 12.39 -9.33 27.96
C LYS A 53 12.87 -7.99 27.46
N THR A 54 14.15 -7.70 27.65
CA THR A 54 14.81 -6.54 27.03
C THR A 54 15.07 -6.85 25.56
N VAL A 55 14.67 -5.93 24.68
CA VAL A 55 15.00 -5.94 23.25
C VAL A 55 15.86 -4.71 22.96
N SER A 56 16.81 -4.85 22.03
CA SER A 56 17.74 -3.78 21.66
C SER A 56 18.17 -3.92 20.21
N ALA A 57 18.44 -2.80 19.56
CA ALA A 57 19.00 -2.73 18.22
C ALA A 57 19.79 -1.43 18.03
N ARG A 58 20.75 -1.44 17.11
CA ARG A 58 21.47 -0.26 16.66
C ARG A 58 20.85 0.23 15.36
N ILE A 59 20.41 1.48 15.35
CA ILE A 59 19.90 2.17 14.17
C ILE A 59 21.02 3.08 13.68
N LYS A 60 21.45 2.88 12.44
CA LYS A 60 22.37 3.80 11.76
C LYS A 60 21.64 4.50 10.62
N ARG A 61 22.07 5.70 10.24
CA ARG A 61 21.53 6.37 9.05
C ARG A 61 22.63 6.79 8.11
N ASP A 62 22.42 6.55 6.83
CA ASP A 62 23.29 7.03 5.77
C ASP A 62 23.10 8.54 5.54
N ALA A 63 23.88 9.10 4.60
CA ALA A 63 23.82 10.51 4.24
C ALA A 63 22.44 10.98 3.72
N TYR A 64 21.57 10.05 3.30
CA TYR A 64 20.20 10.30 2.86
C TYR A 64 19.18 10.24 4.01
N GLY A 65 19.64 9.91 5.22
CA GLY A 65 18.79 9.69 6.36
C GLY A 65 18.10 8.33 6.34
N VAL A 66 18.42 7.42 5.41
CA VAL A 66 17.80 6.10 5.36
C VAL A 66 18.31 5.25 6.53
N PRO A 67 17.40 4.70 7.34
CA PRO A 67 17.73 3.91 8.53
C PRO A 67 18.17 2.49 8.16
N PHE A 68 19.23 2.01 8.80
CA PHE A 68 19.70 0.62 8.78
C PHE A 68 19.60 0.06 10.19
N VAL A 69 18.92 -1.09 10.34
CA VAL A 69 18.66 -1.71 11.64
C VAL A 69 19.54 -2.94 11.84
N PHE A 70 20.44 -2.88 12.82
CA PHE A 70 21.30 -3.98 13.23
C PHE A 70 20.86 -4.52 14.59
N SER A 71 20.59 -5.81 14.68
CA SER A 71 20.10 -6.44 15.91
C SER A 71 20.58 -7.88 16.00
N GLY A 72 20.92 -8.32 17.21
CA GLY A 72 21.21 -9.73 17.51
C GLY A 72 19.95 -10.61 17.64
N SER A 73 18.76 -10.06 17.40
CA SER A 73 17.49 -10.80 17.47
C SER A 73 16.41 -10.19 16.57
N ASP A 74 15.51 -11.03 16.07
CA ASP A 74 14.32 -10.59 15.30
C ASP A 74 13.49 -9.57 16.08
N ALA A 75 13.27 -9.82 17.38
CA ALA A 75 12.49 -8.93 18.23
C ALA A 75 13.13 -7.54 18.37
N GLY A 76 14.46 -7.45 18.44
CA GLY A 76 15.17 -6.18 18.43
C GLY A 76 15.03 -5.45 17.09
N ALA A 77 15.08 -6.16 15.98
CA ALA A 77 14.90 -5.58 14.64
C ALA A 77 13.47 -5.06 14.43
N ILE A 78 12.46 -5.86 14.79
CA ILE A 78 11.04 -5.49 14.71
C ILE A 78 10.74 -4.28 15.62
N PHE A 79 11.29 -4.26 16.83
CA PHE A 79 11.16 -3.12 17.74
C PHE A 79 11.77 -1.85 17.15
N ALA A 80 12.99 -1.93 16.61
CA ALA A 80 13.63 -0.78 15.98
C ALA A 80 12.90 -0.31 14.72
N ALA A 81 12.35 -1.22 13.91
CA ALA A 81 11.53 -0.85 12.76
C ALA A 81 10.33 0.03 13.19
N GLY A 82 9.63 -0.36 14.26
CA GLY A 82 8.55 0.47 14.82
C GLY A 82 9.04 1.82 15.34
N TYR A 83 10.19 1.85 16.01
CA TYR A 83 10.80 3.08 16.50
C TYR A 83 11.18 4.05 15.37
N VAL A 84 11.77 3.50 14.29
CA VAL A 84 12.20 4.25 13.10
C VAL A 84 10.99 4.83 12.37
N VAL A 85 9.96 4.03 12.08
CA VAL A 85 8.75 4.54 11.40
C VAL A 85 8.08 5.63 12.24
N ALA A 86 8.04 5.50 13.57
CA ALA A 86 7.53 6.56 14.44
C ALA A 86 8.47 7.77 14.53
N THR A 87 9.74 7.65 14.17
CA THR A 87 10.67 8.79 14.09
C THR A 87 10.42 9.59 12.83
N ASP A 88 10.22 8.89 11.71
CA ASP A 88 10.23 9.51 10.38
C ASP A 88 8.82 9.84 9.87
N GLN A 89 7.79 9.12 10.36
CA GLN A 89 6.43 9.15 9.83
C GLN A 89 5.35 9.38 10.91
N ALA A 90 5.70 9.95 12.08
CA ALA A 90 4.78 10.12 13.21
C ALA A 90 3.46 10.82 12.85
N LEU A 91 3.54 11.90 12.06
CA LEU A 91 2.38 12.67 11.63
C LEU A 91 1.47 11.84 10.72
N LEU A 92 2.05 11.17 9.71
CA LEU A 92 1.31 10.29 8.81
C LEU A 92 0.65 9.14 9.56
N LEU A 93 1.37 8.49 10.48
CA LEU A 93 0.83 7.43 11.34
C LEU A 93 -0.35 7.91 12.17
N THR A 94 -0.22 9.10 12.77
CA THR A 94 -1.27 9.69 13.64
C THR A 94 -2.51 10.06 12.84
N GLN A 95 -2.34 10.54 11.60
CA GLN A 95 -3.45 10.79 10.70
C GLN A 95 -4.11 9.47 10.22
N ALA A 96 -3.29 8.51 9.80
CA ALA A 96 -3.75 7.29 9.14
C ALA A 96 -4.45 6.31 10.09
N ARG A 97 -4.11 6.27 11.38
CA ARG A 97 -4.70 5.30 12.33
C ARG A 97 -6.22 5.46 12.52
N PHE A 98 -6.75 6.66 12.35
CA PHE A 98 -8.18 6.93 12.51
C PHE A 98 -8.93 6.70 11.21
N ASN A 99 -8.43 7.28 10.12
CA ASN A 99 -9.03 7.13 8.79
C ASN A 99 -8.96 5.68 8.29
N GLY A 100 -7.92 4.93 8.64
CA GLY A 100 -7.82 3.50 8.33
C GLY A 100 -8.90 2.64 8.96
N ARG A 101 -9.59 3.15 10.00
CA ARG A 101 -10.72 2.41 10.59
C ARG A 101 -11.90 2.31 9.64
N ALA A 102 -12.06 3.24 8.69
CA ALA A 102 -13.05 3.12 7.62
C ALA A 102 -12.79 1.88 6.76
N ALA A 103 -11.52 1.61 6.42
CA ALA A 103 -11.14 0.39 5.71
C ALA A 103 -11.25 -0.86 6.61
N LEU A 104 -10.89 -0.76 7.90
CA LEU A 104 -10.98 -1.90 8.83
C LEU A 104 -12.41 -2.45 8.98
N ILE A 105 -13.40 -1.56 8.96
CA ILE A 105 -14.82 -1.94 9.07
C ILE A 105 -15.48 -2.17 7.71
N ASP A 106 -14.70 -2.11 6.62
CA ASP A 106 -15.16 -2.24 5.24
C ASP A 106 -16.34 -1.30 4.92
N MET A 107 -16.15 0.00 5.20
CA MET A 107 -17.20 0.99 4.98
C MET A 107 -17.46 1.17 3.47
N PRO A 108 -18.68 0.86 2.98
CA PRO A 108 -18.95 0.86 1.54
C PRO A 108 -18.75 2.24 0.90
N GLY A 109 -18.06 2.26 -0.24
CA GLY A 109 -17.88 3.46 -1.05
C GLY A 109 -16.97 4.53 -0.42
N VAL A 110 -16.23 4.20 0.65
CA VAL A 110 -15.30 5.13 1.29
C VAL A 110 -13.86 4.67 1.12
N SER A 111 -13.06 5.50 0.46
CA SER A 111 -11.63 5.26 0.29
C SER A 111 -10.86 5.82 1.48
N ALA A 112 -10.30 4.94 2.31
CA ALA A 112 -9.51 5.33 3.47
C ALA A 112 -8.21 6.05 3.07
N ILE A 113 -7.58 5.69 1.94
CA ILE A 113 -6.40 6.42 1.46
C ILE A 113 -6.75 7.85 1.06
N ARG A 114 -7.92 8.10 0.45
CA ARG A 114 -8.40 9.46 0.16
C ARG A 114 -8.69 10.26 1.43
N LEU A 115 -9.22 9.61 2.47
CA LEU A 115 -9.39 10.25 3.78
C LEU A 115 -8.04 10.68 4.37
N VAL A 116 -7.01 9.83 4.28
CA VAL A 116 -5.65 10.14 4.77
C VAL A 116 -5.02 11.28 3.98
N LEU A 117 -4.97 11.18 2.64
CA LEU A 117 -4.32 12.19 1.79
C LEU A 117 -5.06 13.53 1.79
N GLY A 118 -6.38 13.53 1.98
CA GLY A 118 -7.17 14.74 2.14
C GLY A 118 -7.19 15.31 3.57
N LEU A 119 -6.41 14.73 4.50
CA LEU A 119 -6.33 15.16 5.90
C LEU A 119 -7.68 15.23 6.62
N TYR A 120 -8.64 14.39 6.20
CA TYR A 120 -9.95 14.32 6.83
C TYR A 120 -9.86 13.72 8.23
N SER A 121 -10.77 14.08 9.12
CA SER A 121 -10.89 13.45 10.44
C SER A 121 -12.13 12.56 10.49
N TYR A 122 -11.93 11.24 10.58
CA TYR A 122 -13.02 10.28 10.76
C TYR A 122 -12.77 9.37 11.98
N THR A 123 -13.72 9.35 12.90
CA THR A 123 -13.68 8.45 14.07
C THR A 123 -14.96 7.59 14.11
N PRO A 124 -14.89 6.33 13.66
CA PRO A 124 -16.04 5.42 13.72
C PRO A 124 -16.39 5.03 15.16
N ASN A 125 -17.62 4.52 15.34
CA ASN A 125 -18.10 4.05 16.64
C ASN A 125 -17.15 3.00 17.25
N ALA A 126 -16.71 3.26 18.48
CA ALA A 126 -15.72 2.43 19.16
C ALA A 126 -16.14 0.96 19.31
N ARG A 127 -17.43 0.67 19.46
CA ARG A 127 -17.94 -0.72 19.57
C ARG A 127 -17.78 -1.49 18.26
N ILE A 128 -18.03 -0.85 17.12
CA ILE A 128 -17.87 -1.44 15.79
C ILE A 128 -16.39 -1.72 15.52
N VAL A 129 -15.53 -0.73 15.79
CA VAL A 129 -14.08 -0.87 15.64
C VAL A 129 -13.53 -2.01 16.52
N ALA A 130 -14.00 -2.09 17.77
CA ALA A 130 -13.60 -3.17 18.67
C ALA A 130 -14.07 -4.55 18.17
N ALA A 131 -15.28 -4.65 17.60
CA ALA A 131 -15.78 -5.89 17.01
C ALA A 131 -14.91 -6.32 15.81
N ALA A 132 -14.60 -5.40 14.89
CA ALA A 132 -13.73 -5.68 13.75
C ALA A 132 -12.31 -6.10 14.20
N ALA A 133 -11.72 -5.40 15.17
CA ALA A 133 -10.40 -5.75 15.71
C ALA A 133 -10.37 -7.13 16.41
N ARG A 134 -11.46 -7.50 17.11
CA ARG A 134 -11.61 -8.84 17.69
C ARG A 134 -11.68 -9.91 16.60
N LEU A 135 -12.42 -9.65 15.52
CA LEU A 135 -12.51 -10.57 14.37
C LEU A 135 -11.14 -10.79 13.72
N GLN A 136 -10.38 -9.71 13.47
CA GLN A 136 -9.02 -9.80 12.94
C GLN A 136 -8.11 -10.64 13.85
N THR A 137 -8.14 -10.37 15.16
CA THR A 137 -7.34 -11.13 16.13
C THR A 137 -7.73 -12.61 16.14
N LYS A 138 -9.02 -12.92 16.12
CA LYS A 138 -9.54 -14.30 16.04
C LYS A 138 -9.04 -15.01 14.78
N ASN A 139 -9.14 -14.37 13.62
CA ASN A 139 -8.72 -14.94 12.34
C ASN A 139 -7.20 -15.17 12.27
N ILE A 140 -6.41 -14.26 12.84
CA ILE A 140 -4.96 -14.44 12.97
C ILE A 140 -4.67 -15.63 13.89
N LEU A 141 -5.28 -15.72 15.07
CA LEU A 141 -5.08 -16.84 16.00
C LEU A 141 -5.48 -18.20 15.42
N ALA A 142 -6.49 -18.23 14.54
CA ALA A 142 -6.89 -19.45 13.83
C ALA A 142 -5.79 -20.03 12.93
N GLN A 143 -4.76 -19.25 12.58
CA GLN A 143 -3.56 -19.71 11.87
C GLN A 143 -2.55 -20.45 12.78
N GLY A 144 -2.93 -20.78 14.02
CA GLY A 144 -2.12 -21.58 14.93
C GLY A 144 -0.83 -20.90 15.41
N ALA A 145 0.29 -21.62 15.35
CA ALA A 145 1.57 -21.12 15.85
C ALA A 145 2.05 -19.86 15.11
N ARG A 146 1.87 -19.80 13.78
CA ARG A 146 2.22 -18.64 12.95
C ARG A 146 1.38 -17.42 13.31
N GLY A 147 0.09 -17.60 13.56
CA GLY A 147 -0.80 -16.54 14.03
C GLY A 147 -0.37 -15.94 15.37
N LYS A 148 -0.02 -16.81 16.34
CA LYS A 148 0.51 -16.37 17.63
C LYS A 148 1.83 -15.63 17.49
N GLN A 149 2.71 -16.05 16.57
CA GLN A 149 3.95 -15.35 16.25
C GLN A 149 3.67 -13.95 15.68
N LEU A 150 2.82 -13.86 14.65
CA LEU A 150 2.46 -12.58 14.05
C LEU A 150 1.92 -11.56 15.08
N LEU A 151 1.07 -12.00 16.01
CA LEU A 151 0.57 -11.09 17.06
C LEU A 151 1.67 -10.62 18.01
N ARG A 152 2.67 -11.46 18.32
CA ARG A 152 3.84 -11.05 19.11
C ARG A 152 4.71 -10.05 18.35
N ASP A 153 4.89 -10.27 17.05
CA ASP A 153 5.67 -9.37 16.20
C ASP A 153 4.98 -8.00 16.08
N ILE A 154 3.65 -7.99 15.91
CA ILE A 154 2.83 -6.76 15.95
C ILE A 154 3.01 -6.01 17.28
N ASP A 155 2.94 -6.71 18.42
CA ASP A 155 3.14 -6.08 19.73
C ASP A 155 4.55 -5.52 19.90
N THR A 156 5.55 -6.23 19.39
CA THR A 156 6.96 -5.81 19.41
C THR A 156 7.16 -4.54 18.60
N TYR A 157 6.57 -4.48 17.40
CA TYR A 157 6.59 -3.32 16.52
C TYR A 157 5.89 -2.11 17.16
N ILE A 158 4.70 -2.33 17.74
CA ILE A 158 3.95 -1.30 18.48
C ILE A 158 4.74 -0.78 19.69
N ALA A 159 5.49 -1.64 20.39
CA ALA A 159 6.32 -1.21 21.50
C ALA A 159 7.41 -0.23 21.03
N GLY A 160 8.00 -0.46 19.85
CA GLY A 160 8.92 0.48 19.20
C GLY A 160 8.28 1.83 18.89
N ILE A 161 7.12 1.82 18.23
CA ILE A 161 6.34 3.04 17.93
C ILE A 161 6.07 3.82 19.22
N ASN A 162 5.52 3.14 20.22
CA ASN A 162 5.11 3.78 21.47
C ASN A 162 6.29 4.29 22.30
N LYS A 163 7.46 3.65 22.21
CA LYS A 163 8.69 4.15 22.83
C LYS A 163 9.07 5.51 22.24
N ARG A 164 9.11 5.62 20.91
CA ARG A 164 9.44 6.87 20.22
C ARG A 164 8.39 7.96 20.45
N LEU A 165 7.10 7.62 20.38
CA LEU A 165 6.01 8.57 20.65
C LEU A 165 6.06 9.09 22.08
N LYS A 166 6.39 8.26 23.08
CA LYS A 166 6.58 8.71 24.46
C LYS A 166 7.70 9.77 24.57
N GLU A 167 8.75 9.65 23.76
CA GLU A 167 9.90 10.56 23.77
C GLU A 167 9.63 11.89 23.06
N ALA A 168 8.97 11.87 21.89
CA ALA A 168 8.71 13.09 21.11
C ALA A 168 7.35 13.73 21.33
N SER A 169 6.34 12.94 21.68
CA SER A 169 4.93 13.37 21.64
C SER A 169 4.11 12.64 22.71
N PRO A 170 4.44 12.81 24.01
CA PRO A 170 3.85 12.03 25.10
C PRO A 170 2.33 12.21 25.26
N SER A 171 1.76 13.28 24.69
CA SER A 171 0.31 13.53 24.64
C SER A 171 -0.42 12.70 23.59
N VAL A 172 0.29 12.14 22.60
CA VAL A 172 -0.32 11.29 21.57
C VAL A 172 -0.68 9.93 22.17
N ALA A 173 -1.93 9.51 21.95
CA ALA A 173 -2.40 8.21 22.41
C ALA A 173 -1.54 7.07 21.86
N LYS A 174 -1.25 6.07 22.70
CA LYS A 174 -0.47 4.90 22.29
C LYS A 174 -1.10 4.19 21.09
N PHE A 175 -0.26 3.70 20.19
CA PHE A 175 -0.63 2.76 19.16
C PHE A 175 -1.01 1.41 19.77
N THR A 176 -1.96 0.75 19.10
CA THR A 176 -2.56 -0.53 19.49
C THR A 176 -2.65 -1.46 18.28
N ARG A 177 -2.96 -2.74 18.51
CA ARG A 177 -3.19 -3.71 17.41
C ARG A 177 -4.28 -3.25 16.44
N THR A 178 -5.32 -2.59 16.95
CA THR A 178 -6.39 -2.01 16.13
C THR A 178 -5.85 -1.03 15.09
N ASP A 179 -4.85 -0.22 15.46
CA ASP A 179 -4.26 0.73 14.53
C ASP A 179 -3.43 0.01 13.45
N ILE A 180 -2.72 -1.07 13.81
CA ILE A 180 -2.01 -1.91 12.83
C ILE A 180 -2.98 -2.60 11.87
N TYR A 181 -4.09 -3.13 12.37
CA TYR A 181 -5.13 -3.72 11.51
C TYR A 181 -5.74 -2.67 10.58
N ALA A 182 -5.98 -1.45 11.07
CA ALA A 182 -6.49 -0.34 10.26
C ALA A 182 -5.52 0.10 9.16
N LEU A 183 -4.22 0.21 9.47
CA LEU A 183 -3.19 0.53 8.46
C LEU A 183 -3.05 -0.58 7.42
N ASN A 184 -3.10 -1.84 7.84
CA ASN A 184 -3.10 -2.97 6.91
C ASN A 184 -4.38 -3.01 6.05
N ALA A 185 -5.52 -2.60 6.59
CA ALA A 185 -6.76 -2.48 5.83
C ALA A 185 -6.68 -1.37 4.76
N ILE A 186 -6.02 -0.24 5.04
CA ILE A 186 -5.74 0.77 4.01
C ILE A 186 -4.91 0.15 2.88
N LYS A 187 -3.84 -0.58 3.20
CA LYS A 187 -3.02 -1.27 2.21
C LYS A 187 -3.86 -2.24 1.38
N ALA A 188 -4.71 -3.05 2.01
CA ALA A 188 -5.59 -3.99 1.31
C ALA A 188 -6.56 -3.28 0.37
N GLN A 189 -7.19 -2.19 0.81
CA GLN A 189 -8.10 -1.39 0.00
C GLN A 189 -7.38 -0.67 -1.15
N PHE A 190 -6.15 -0.22 -0.94
CA PHE A 190 -5.42 0.55 -1.95
C PHE A 190 -4.68 -0.31 -2.98
N LEU A 191 -4.04 -1.41 -2.53
CA LEU A 191 -3.13 -2.23 -3.33
C LEU A 191 -3.58 -3.69 -3.47
N GLY A 192 -4.49 -4.13 -2.62
CA GLY A 192 -5.05 -5.49 -2.63
C GLY A 192 -6.38 -5.59 -3.37
N GLU A 193 -6.95 -4.48 -3.82
CA GLU A 193 -8.15 -4.49 -4.67
C GLU A 193 -7.79 -5.01 -6.06
N GLY A 194 -8.41 -6.11 -6.45
CA GLY A 194 -8.34 -6.69 -7.79
C GLY A 194 -9.74 -6.91 -8.34
N GLY A 195 -9.97 -6.55 -9.60
CA GLY A 195 -11.31 -6.60 -10.21
C GLY A 195 -12.16 -5.38 -9.85
N GLY A 196 -13.46 -5.55 -9.65
CA GLY A 196 -14.31 -4.51 -9.03
C GLY A 196 -15.10 -3.60 -9.97
N ASN A 197 -14.86 -3.60 -11.28
CA ASN A 197 -15.71 -2.87 -12.23
C ASN A 197 -17.04 -3.60 -12.53
N GLU A 198 -17.51 -4.45 -11.61
CA GLU A 198 -18.65 -5.35 -11.82
C GLU A 198 -19.94 -4.58 -12.09
N THR A 199 -20.13 -3.45 -11.40
CA THR A 199 -21.30 -2.58 -11.61
C THR A 199 -21.31 -2.01 -13.03
N GLN A 200 -20.20 -1.38 -13.44
CA GLN A 200 -20.06 -0.80 -14.78
C GLN A 200 -20.11 -1.89 -15.86
N ASN A 201 -19.49 -3.05 -15.64
CA ASN A 201 -19.53 -4.18 -16.55
C ASN A 201 -20.95 -4.74 -16.69
N ALA A 202 -21.72 -4.83 -15.59
CA ALA A 202 -23.12 -5.26 -15.62
C ALA A 202 -24.01 -4.25 -16.35
N LEU A 203 -23.80 -2.94 -16.14
CA LEU A 203 -24.51 -1.88 -16.87
C LEU A 203 -24.13 -1.87 -18.36
N PHE A 204 -22.87 -2.10 -18.69
CA PHE A 204 -22.39 -2.23 -20.05
C PHE A 204 -23.02 -3.43 -20.76
N LEU A 205 -23.02 -4.59 -20.11
CA LEU A 205 -23.74 -5.78 -20.58
C LEU A 205 -25.23 -5.49 -20.77
N SER A 206 -25.87 -4.79 -19.82
CA SER A 206 -27.28 -4.38 -19.96
C SER A 206 -27.49 -3.52 -21.20
N GLN A 207 -26.61 -2.55 -21.47
CA GLN A 207 -26.72 -1.66 -22.61
C GLN A 207 -26.52 -2.40 -23.94
N LEU A 208 -25.56 -3.32 -24.00
CA LEU A 208 -25.32 -4.18 -25.16
C LEU A 208 -26.54 -5.05 -25.47
N ARG A 209 -27.15 -5.66 -24.44
CA ARG A 209 -28.38 -6.45 -24.60
C ARG A 209 -29.57 -5.62 -25.07
N THR A 210 -29.72 -4.39 -24.55
CA THR A 210 -30.77 -3.47 -24.99
C THR A 210 -30.60 -3.07 -26.46
N THR A 211 -29.36 -2.88 -26.90
CA THR A 211 -29.05 -2.37 -28.25
C THR A 211 -29.04 -3.48 -29.31
N LEU A 212 -28.47 -4.64 -28.98
CA LEU A 212 -28.19 -5.72 -29.93
C LEU A 212 -29.12 -6.94 -29.78
N GLY A 213 -29.95 -6.95 -28.73
CA GLY A 213 -30.68 -8.14 -28.28
C GLY A 213 -29.81 -9.05 -27.40
N ALA A 214 -30.44 -9.98 -26.68
CA ALA A 214 -29.79 -10.79 -25.65
C ALA A 214 -28.56 -11.57 -26.17
N THR A 215 -28.73 -12.36 -27.23
CA THR A 215 -27.67 -13.22 -27.77
C THR A 215 -26.50 -12.43 -28.33
N ARG A 216 -26.75 -11.42 -29.16
CA ARG A 216 -25.69 -10.61 -29.76
C ARG A 216 -25.02 -9.69 -28.76
N GLY A 217 -25.78 -9.17 -27.78
CA GLY A 217 -25.23 -8.38 -26.67
C GLY A 217 -24.28 -9.20 -25.78
N ASP A 218 -24.64 -10.46 -25.50
CA ASP A 218 -23.76 -11.39 -24.76
C ASP A 218 -22.48 -11.71 -25.53
N GLY A 219 -22.60 -11.96 -26.83
CA GLY A 219 -21.45 -12.15 -27.71
C GLY A 219 -20.52 -10.94 -27.70
N ALA A 220 -21.06 -9.74 -27.97
CA ALA A 220 -20.28 -8.50 -27.97
C ALA A 220 -19.61 -8.22 -26.62
N PHE A 221 -20.30 -8.50 -25.51
CA PHE A 221 -19.70 -8.34 -24.18
C PHE A 221 -18.53 -9.31 -23.96
N LYS A 222 -18.69 -10.58 -24.36
CA LYS A 222 -17.63 -11.59 -24.25
C LYS A 222 -16.40 -11.22 -25.08
N ASP A 223 -16.61 -10.73 -26.31
CA ASP A 223 -15.54 -10.29 -27.20
C ASP A 223 -14.78 -9.10 -26.63
N LEU A 224 -15.49 -8.11 -26.09
CA LEU A 224 -14.90 -6.88 -25.53
C LEU A 224 -14.30 -7.05 -24.13
N GLN A 225 -14.77 -8.03 -23.36
CA GLN A 225 -14.22 -8.32 -22.03
C GLN A 225 -12.81 -8.91 -22.09
N ALA A 226 -12.48 -9.63 -23.19
CA ALA A 226 -11.17 -10.27 -23.41
C ALA A 226 -10.66 -11.04 -22.17
N ARG A 227 -11.56 -11.77 -21.50
CA ARG A 227 -11.31 -12.38 -20.18
C ARG A 227 -10.09 -13.30 -20.16
N ASP A 228 -9.93 -14.09 -21.22
CA ASP A 228 -8.86 -15.07 -21.39
C ASP A 228 -8.31 -14.94 -22.81
N ASP A 229 -7.55 -13.87 -23.06
CA ASP A 229 -6.87 -13.64 -24.34
C ASP A 229 -5.73 -14.66 -24.51
N PRO A 230 -5.79 -15.55 -25.53
CA PRO A 230 -4.75 -16.55 -25.76
C PRO A 230 -3.40 -15.95 -26.19
N GLU A 231 -3.38 -14.70 -26.65
CA GLU A 231 -2.16 -13.99 -27.04
C GLU A 231 -1.50 -13.25 -25.87
N ALA A 232 -2.13 -13.27 -24.68
CA ALA A 232 -1.58 -12.64 -23.49
C ALA A 232 -0.25 -13.28 -23.07
N SER A 233 0.76 -12.45 -22.78
CA SER A 233 1.99 -12.91 -22.16
C SER A 233 1.71 -13.37 -20.71
N VAL A 234 1.98 -14.63 -20.42
CA VAL A 234 1.71 -15.23 -19.11
C VAL A 234 2.99 -15.42 -18.29
N THR A 235 2.91 -15.23 -16.98
CA THR A 235 4.01 -15.52 -16.04
C THR A 235 4.32 -17.01 -15.96
N THR A 236 3.34 -17.88 -16.22
CA THR A 236 3.48 -19.33 -16.21
C THR A 236 2.49 -19.97 -17.17
N THR A 237 2.91 -21.03 -17.86
CA THR A 237 2.04 -21.89 -18.69
C THR A 237 1.47 -23.08 -17.90
N LYS A 238 1.89 -23.25 -16.63
CA LYS A 238 1.36 -24.32 -15.77
C LYS A 238 -0.05 -23.98 -15.34
N ALA A 239 -1.00 -24.88 -15.63
CA ALA A 239 -2.35 -24.77 -15.13
C ALA A 239 -2.38 -24.90 -13.60
N PHE A 240 -3.20 -24.07 -12.96
CA PHE A 240 -3.50 -24.12 -11.54
C PHE A 240 -4.99 -23.84 -11.33
N PRO A 241 -5.61 -24.31 -10.24
CA PRO A 241 -6.99 -23.96 -9.94
C PRO A 241 -7.13 -22.44 -9.75
N ALA A 242 -7.84 -21.78 -10.65
CA ALA A 242 -8.24 -20.39 -10.46
C ALA A 242 -9.31 -20.31 -9.35
N GLN A 243 -9.21 -19.33 -8.46
CA GLN A 243 -10.21 -19.10 -7.42
C GLN A 243 -11.50 -18.52 -8.04
N THR A 244 -12.37 -19.38 -8.56
CA THR A 244 -13.77 -19.02 -8.87
C THR A 244 -14.69 -20.00 -8.16
N ALA A 245 -14.93 -19.76 -6.87
CA ALA A 245 -15.83 -20.57 -6.06
C ALA A 245 -17.32 -20.19 -6.22
N VAL A 246 -17.65 -19.23 -7.11
CA VAL A 246 -19.03 -18.79 -7.33
C VAL A 246 -19.58 -19.48 -8.57
N SER A 247 -20.52 -20.40 -8.37
CA SER A 247 -21.26 -21.03 -9.46
C SER A 247 -22.13 -20.00 -10.18
N VAL A 248 -21.86 -19.77 -11.46
CA VAL A 248 -22.61 -18.83 -12.31
C VAL A 248 -23.86 -19.44 -12.94
N THR A 249 -24.06 -20.76 -12.83
CA THR A 249 -25.17 -21.47 -13.48
C THR A 249 -26.49 -21.34 -12.74
N SER A 250 -26.47 -21.19 -11.41
CA SER A 250 -27.67 -21.00 -10.56
C SER A 250 -27.40 -20.07 -9.37
N PRO A 251 -27.13 -18.78 -9.61
CA PRO A 251 -26.71 -17.87 -8.56
C PRO A 251 -27.93 -17.44 -7.71
N LYS A 252 -27.93 -17.81 -6.43
CA LYS A 252 -28.92 -17.30 -5.46
C LYS A 252 -28.61 -15.83 -5.16
N GLY A 253 -29.61 -14.96 -5.23
CA GLY A 253 -29.46 -13.53 -4.90
C GLY A 253 -28.77 -12.68 -5.97
N MET A 254 -28.60 -13.18 -7.20
CA MET A 254 -28.08 -12.36 -8.30
C MET A 254 -29.10 -11.29 -8.71
N VAL A 255 -28.68 -10.04 -8.65
CA VAL A 255 -29.44 -8.91 -9.18
C VAL A 255 -28.80 -8.47 -10.50
N ARG A 256 -29.60 -8.46 -11.57
CA ARG A 256 -29.17 -7.88 -12.86
C ARG A 256 -29.44 -6.38 -12.84
N LEU A 257 -28.36 -5.60 -12.88
CA LEU A 257 -28.46 -4.16 -13.06
C LEU A 257 -28.99 -3.83 -14.46
N ARG A 258 -29.86 -2.83 -14.55
CA ARG A 258 -30.33 -2.27 -15.82
C ARG A 258 -29.58 -0.97 -16.09
N ALA A 259 -29.29 -0.68 -17.36
CA ALA A 259 -28.73 0.61 -17.75
C ALA A 259 -29.59 1.75 -17.16
N GLY A 260 -28.95 2.70 -16.47
CA GLY A 260 -29.62 3.81 -15.78
C GLY A 260 -30.27 3.48 -14.42
N SER A 261 -30.27 2.22 -13.97
CA SER A 261 -30.89 1.85 -12.68
C SER A 261 -29.97 1.98 -11.48
N PHE A 262 -28.65 2.04 -11.70
CA PHE A 262 -27.69 2.15 -10.62
C PHE A 262 -27.54 3.61 -10.18
N ARG A 263 -27.69 3.85 -8.88
CA ARG A 263 -27.35 5.12 -8.23
C ARG A 263 -26.32 4.83 -7.15
N SER A 264 -25.16 5.47 -7.25
CA SER A 264 -24.16 5.35 -6.20
C SER A 264 -24.66 6.07 -4.93
N ALA A 265 -24.56 5.39 -3.79
CA ALA A 265 -24.75 5.98 -2.47
C ALA A 265 -23.40 6.31 -1.79
N SER A 266 -22.31 6.41 -2.58
CA SER A 266 -20.99 6.77 -2.05
C SER A 266 -21.05 8.05 -1.22
N VAL A 267 -20.35 8.04 -0.09
CA VAL A 267 -20.21 9.22 0.76
C VAL A 267 -19.43 10.29 0.01
N THR A 268 -20.03 11.46 -0.19
CA THR A 268 -19.33 12.62 -0.74
C THR A 268 -18.54 13.30 0.38
N LEU A 269 -17.22 13.38 0.24
CA LEU A 269 -16.36 14.02 1.24
C LEU A 269 -16.30 15.56 1.03
N PRO A 270 -16.46 16.38 2.10
CA PRO A 270 -16.42 17.85 2.01
C PRO A 270 -15.05 18.39 1.55
N GLY A 271 -14.98 19.24 0.53
CA GLY A 271 -13.69 19.77 0.03
C GLY A 271 -13.01 18.90 -1.03
N SER A 272 -13.69 17.85 -1.51
CA SER A 272 -13.27 17.08 -2.70
C SER A 272 -13.08 17.97 -3.95
N SER A 273 -13.70 19.15 -4.02
CA SER A 273 -13.56 20.12 -5.11
C SER A 273 -12.19 20.79 -5.21
N GLY A 274 -11.37 20.79 -4.14
CA GLY A 274 -10.03 21.39 -4.14
C GLY A 274 -8.90 20.45 -4.60
N LEU A 275 -9.18 19.15 -4.72
CA LEU A 275 -8.20 18.13 -5.05
C LEU A 275 -8.65 17.42 -6.33
N ARG A 276 -8.43 18.04 -7.49
CA ARG A 276 -8.78 17.47 -8.81
C ARG A 276 -8.21 16.06 -9.04
N ALA A 277 -7.11 15.69 -8.37
CA ALA A 277 -6.54 14.33 -8.39
C ALA A 277 -7.39 13.27 -7.65
N LEU A 278 -8.31 13.68 -6.76
CA LEU A 278 -9.16 12.79 -5.96
C LEU A 278 -10.59 12.67 -6.51
N GLN A 279 -10.99 13.49 -7.48
CA GLN A 279 -12.32 13.47 -8.10
C GLN A 279 -12.39 12.63 -9.37
N ASP A 280 -11.29 12.02 -9.81
CA ASP A 280 -11.31 11.19 -11.00
C ASP A 280 -12.21 9.96 -10.74
N PRO A 281 -13.34 9.81 -11.48
CA PRO A 281 -14.16 8.60 -11.45
C PRO A 281 -13.39 7.37 -11.97
N ASN A 282 -12.21 7.57 -12.56
CA ASN A 282 -11.23 6.55 -12.83
C ASN A 282 -10.08 6.67 -11.81
N PRO A 283 -10.11 5.95 -10.66
CA PRO A 283 -9.03 6.01 -9.66
C PRO A 283 -7.66 5.56 -10.20
N THR A 284 -7.62 5.02 -11.42
CA THR A 284 -6.42 4.63 -12.17
C THR A 284 -5.91 5.71 -13.15
N GLY A 285 -6.55 6.88 -13.21
CA GLY A 285 -6.26 7.92 -14.21
C GLY A 285 -6.62 7.48 -15.64
N PRO A 286 -6.29 8.26 -16.69
CA PRO A 286 -6.28 7.72 -18.06
C PRO A 286 -5.46 6.43 -18.09
N ARG A 287 -5.87 5.42 -18.90
CA ARG A 287 -5.14 4.14 -19.07
C ARG A 287 -3.64 4.44 -19.07
N GLN A 288 -2.91 3.98 -18.06
CA GLN A 288 -1.46 4.10 -18.04
C GLN A 288 -0.95 3.41 -19.30
N LEU A 289 -0.45 4.20 -20.26
CA LEU A 289 -0.02 3.72 -21.57
C LEU A 289 1.29 2.93 -21.50
N ALA A 290 1.95 2.92 -20.34
CA ALA A 290 3.14 2.13 -20.05
C ALA A 290 3.32 1.92 -18.54
N SER A 291 3.89 0.79 -18.16
CA SER A 291 4.43 0.58 -16.81
C SER A 291 5.66 1.46 -16.62
N ASN A 292 5.87 2.01 -15.42
CA ASN A 292 7.13 2.69 -15.05
C ASN A 292 8.28 1.69 -14.84
N ILE A 293 8.22 0.50 -15.43
CA ILE A 293 9.18 -0.57 -15.25
C ILE A 293 9.92 -0.81 -16.57
N LEU A 294 11.24 -0.75 -16.51
CA LEU A 294 12.15 -1.24 -17.54
C LEU A 294 13.00 -2.37 -16.94
N ILE A 295 13.00 -3.52 -17.61
CA ILE A 295 13.88 -4.64 -17.28
C ILE A 295 14.78 -4.89 -18.48
N VAL A 296 16.09 -4.84 -18.28
CA VAL A 296 17.10 -5.15 -19.29
C VAL A 296 17.86 -6.38 -18.84
N SER A 297 17.93 -7.41 -19.69
CA SER A 297 18.74 -8.59 -19.41
C SER A 297 20.23 -8.23 -19.35
N GLY A 298 21.03 -8.97 -18.57
CA GLY A 298 22.47 -8.73 -18.48
C GLY A 298 23.17 -8.73 -19.85
N SER A 299 22.75 -9.63 -20.76
CA SER A 299 23.22 -9.72 -22.15
C SER A 299 22.95 -8.48 -23.01
N ARG A 300 22.05 -7.59 -22.58
CA ARG A 300 21.70 -6.33 -23.26
C ARG A 300 22.18 -5.10 -22.48
N SER A 301 22.94 -5.30 -21.40
CA SER A 301 23.50 -4.22 -20.58
C SER A 301 25.00 -4.08 -20.84
N ALA A 302 25.53 -2.85 -20.76
CA ALA A 302 26.97 -2.62 -20.89
C ALA A 302 27.81 -3.27 -19.77
N THR A 303 27.18 -3.60 -18.63
CA THR A 303 27.84 -4.17 -17.44
C THR A 303 27.72 -5.70 -17.35
N GLY A 304 26.97 -6.34 -18.25
CA GLY A 304 26.63 -7.77 -18.14
C GLY A 304 25.63 -8.11 -17.03
N THR A 305 25.18 -7.14 -16.22
CA THR A 305 24.27 -7.35 -15.08
C THR A 305 22.84 -6.92 -15.43
N PRO A 306 21.80 -7.69 -15.05
CA PRO A 306 20.41 -7.29 -15.27
C PRO A 306 20.11 -5.92 -14.65
N VAL A 307 19.44 -5.05 -15.41
CA VAL A 307 19.03 -3.72 -14.95
C VAL A 307 17.52 -3.72 -14.73
N PHE A 308 17.11 -3.29 -13.54
CA PHE A 308 15.72 -3.01 -13.21
C PHE A 308 15.58 -1.51 -12.89
N VAL A 309 14.79 -0.81 -13.70
CA VAL A 309 14.33 0.54 -13.38
C VAL A 309 12.85 0.42 -13.07
N GLY A 310 12.47 0.73 -11.84
CA GLY A 310 11.07 0.82 -11.42
C GLY A 310 10.78 2.21 -10.89
N GLY A 311 9.81 2.92 -11.47
CA GLY A 311 9.23 4.12 -10.88
C GLY A 311 8.17 3.77 -9.84
N PRO A 312 7.77 4.72 -8.96
CA PRO A 312 6.77 4.44 -7.95
C PRO A 312 5.42 4.13 -8.61
N GLN A 313 4.94 2.92 -8.40
CA GLN A 313 3.62 2.48 -8.85
C GLN A 313 2.48 3.15 -8.06
N ILE A 314 2.81 3.78 -6.93
CA ILE A 314 1.86 4.40 -5.99
C ILE A 314 1.89 5.94 -6.03
N GLY A 315 2.56 6.52 -7.02
CA GLY A 315 2.76 7.96 -7.15
C GLY A 315 3.73 8.55 -6.12
N TYR A 316 3.92 9.87 -6.18
CA TYR A 316 4.74 10.63 -5.24
C TYR A 316 3.84 11.39 -4.26
N ASN A 317 4.03 11.19 -2.96
CA ASN A 317 3.31 11.88 -1.90
C ASN A 317 4.32 12.49 -0.92
N TYR A 318 3.97 13.61 -0.28
CA TYR A 318 4.74 14.17 0.82
C TYR A 318 3.85 14.33 2.06
N PRO A 319 4.14 13.63 3.18
CA PRO A 319 5.17 12.60 3.33
C PRO A 319 4.90 11.34 2.47
N GLY A 320 5.96 10.59 2.15
CA GLY A 320 5.86 9.37 1.36
C GLY A 320 5.04 8.27 2.04
N LEU A 321 4.27 7.50 1.27
CA LEU A 321 3.47 6.36 1.78
C LEU A 321 4.31 5.11 2.04
N THR A 322 5.58 5.11 1.61
CA THR A 322 6.55 4.03 1.82
C THR A 322 7.81 4.62 2.45
N LEU A 323 8.52 3.78 3.21
CA LEU A 323 9.76 4.11 3.86
C LEU A 323 10.80 3.04 3.50
N GLU A 324 11.97 3.47 3.06
CA GLU A 324 13.14 2.60 2.89
C GLU A 324 13.79 2.34 4.26
N MET A 325 14.14 1.09 4.55
CA MET A 325 14.82 0.64 5.77
C MET A 325 15.52 -0.71 5.54
#